data_AF-A0A2J8QLW7-F1
#
_entry.id   AF-A0A2J8QLW7-F1
#
_cell.length_a   1.000
_cell.length_b   1.000
_cell.length_c   1.000
_cell.angle_alpha   90.00
_cell.angle_beta   90.00
_cell.angle_gamma   90.00
#
_symmetry.space_group_name_H-M   'P 1'
#
loop_
_entity.id
_entity.type
_entity.pdbx_description
1 polymer ?
#
loop_
_entity_poly.entity_id
_entity_poly.type
_entity_poly.pdbx_seq_one_letter_code
_entity_poly.pdbx_strand_id
1 'polypeptide(L)'
;MTATEALLRVLLLLLAFGHSTYGAECFPACNPQNGFCEDDNVCRCQPGWQGPLCDQCVTSPGCLHGLCEEPGQCICTDGWDGELCDRDVRACSSTPC
;
A
#
# COMPACT_ATOMS: atom_id res chain seq x y z
N MET A 1 -21.45 37.39 -35.92
CA MET A 1 -20.99 36.60 -34.77
C MET A 1 -20.49 35.28 -35.35
N THR A 2 -19.18 35.18 -35.53
CA THR A 2 -18.53 34.24 -36.47
C THR A 2 -18.55 32.82 -35.92
N ALA A 3 -18.98 31.86 -36.74
CA ALA A 3 -19.09 30.43 -36.37
C ALA A 3 -17.77 29.83 -35.81
N THR A 4 -16.65 30.47 -36.12
CA THR A 4 -15.31 30.15 -35.60
C THR A 4 -15.15 30.39 -34.09
N GLU A 5 -15.80 31.44 -33.54
CA GLU A 5 -15.76 31.74 -32.10
C GLU A 5 -16.57 30.74 -31.30
N ALA A 6 -17.70 30.27 -31.84
CA ALA A 6 -18.53 29.25 -31.22
C ALA A 6 -17.80 27.90 -31.18
N LEU A 7 -17.14 27.52 -32.28
CA LEU A 7 -16.31 26.30 -32.35
C LEU A 7 -15.12 26.35 -31.38
N LEU A 8 -14.42 27.49 -31.29
CA LEU A 8 -13.30 27.65 -30.37
C LEU A 8 -13.75 27.56 -28.91
N ARG A 9 -14.91 28.14 -28.56
CA ARG A 9 -15.49 28.01 -27.21
C ARG A 9 -15.91 26.58 -26.89
N VAL A 10 -16.52 25.86 -27.83
CA VAL A 10 -16.87 24.44 -27.64
C VAL A 10 -15.62 23.59 -27.44
N LEU A 11 -14.56 23.82 -28.22
CA LEU A 11 -13.28 23.11 -28.08
C LEU A 11 -12.62 23.36 -26.71
N LEU A 12 -12.64 24.62 -26.24
CA LEU A 12 -12.12 24.98 -24.91
C LEU A 12 -12.92 24.34 -23.77
N LEU A 13 -14.25 24.20 -23.92
CA LEU A 13 -15.07 23.50 -22.93
C LEU A 13 -14.77 21.99 -22.91
N LEU A 14 -14.56 21.35 -24.06
CA LEU A 14 -14.16 19.93 -24.11
C LEU A 14 -12.79 19.68 -23.47
N LEU A 15 -11.84 20.61 -23.62
CA LEU A 15 -10.53 20.54 -22.95
C LEU A 15 -10.63 20.84 -21.44
N ALA A 16 -11.58 21.69 -21.01
CA ALA A 16 -11.81 22.02 -19.61
C ALA A 16 -12.62 20.94 -18.84
N PHE A 17 -13.43 20.13 -19.52
CA PHE A 17 -14.33 19.14 -18.91
C PHE A 17 -14.04 17.68 -19.29
N GLY A 18 -12.90 17.40 -19.95
CA GLY A 18 -12.68 16.13 -20.65
C GLY A 18 -11.56 15.22 -20.15
N HIS A 19 -11.28 15.15 -18.85
CA HIS A 19 -10.56 14.00 -18.26
C HIS A 19 -11.37 13.46 -17.08
N SER A 20 -12.46 12.75 -17.39
CA SER A 20 -13.05 11.81 -16.45
C SER A 20 -12.10 10.63 -16.31
N THR A 21 -11.11 10.76 -15.43
CA THR A 21 -10.37 9.61 -14.90
C THR A 21 -11.24 8.96 -13.82
N TYR A 22 -12.36 8.36 -14.21
CA TYR A 22 -13.04 7.42 -13.32
C TYR A 22 -12.18 6.15 -13.31
N GLY A 23 -11.14 6.13 -12.48
CA GLY A 23 -10.56 4.87 -12.03
C GLY A 23 -11.60 4.10 -11.24
N ALA A 24 -11.53 2.77 -11.24
CA ALA A 24 -12.37 1.96 -10.37
C ALA A 24 -12.22 2.44 -8.91
N GLU A 25 -13.33 2.64 -8.21
CA GLU A 25 -13.34 3.00 -6.79
C GLU A 25 -13.77 1.78 -5.97
N CYS A 26 -12.94 1.37 -5.01
CA CYS A 26 -13.22 0.21 -4.16
C CYS A 26 -14.01 0.64 -2.92
N PHE A 27 -14.85 -0.27 -2.41
CA PHE A 27 -15.49 -0.11 -1.10
C PHE A 27 -15.30 -1.38 -0.24
N PRO A 28 -14.49 -1.34 0.85
CA PRO A 28 -13.84 -0.16 1.41
C PRO A 28 -12.73 0.40 0.51
N ALA A 29 -12.40 1.68 0.68
CA ALA A 29 -11.35 2.31 -0.09
C ALA A 29 -9.98 1.71 0.25
N CYS A 30 -9.18 1.44 -0.77
CA CYS A 30 -7.77 1.06 -0.62
C CYS A 30 -6.96 2.21 0.00
N ASN A 31 -5.82 1.89 0.60
CA ASN A 31 -4.87 2.90 1.04
C ASN A 31 -4.40 3.74 -0.17
N PRO A 32 -4.54 5.08 -0.14
CA PRO A 32 -4.32 5.93 -1.31
C PRO A 32 -2.85 6.05 -1.73
N GLN A 33 -1.90 5.68 -0.88
CA GLN A 33 -0.47 5.71 -1.18
C GLN A 33 0.08 4.32 -1.54
N ASN A 34 -0.56 3.28 -0.99
CA ASN A 34 0.01 1.93 -0.97
C ASN A 34 -0.75 0.94 -1.85
N GLY A 35 -1.82 1.36 -2.51
CA GLY A 35 -2.56 0.52 -3.43
C GLY A 35 -3.47 1.30 -4.36
N PHE A 36 -4.06 0.58 -5.30
CA PHE A 36 -5.11 1.08 -6.17
C PHE A 36 -6.19 0.02 -6.33
N CYS A 37 -7.41 0.46 -6.65
CA CYS A 37 -8.54 -0.41 -6.85
C CYS A 37 -8.53 -1.00 -8.27
N GLU A 38 -8.76 -2.31 -8.38
CA GLU A 38 -9.03 -3.01 -9.63
C GLU A 38 -10.55 -3.21 -9.84
N ASP A 39 -10.96 -3.57 -11.06
CA ASP A 39 -12.38 -3.61 -11.48
C ASP A 39 -13.25 -4.60 -10.68
N ASP A 40 -12.64 -5.51 -9.92
CA ASP A 40 -13.29 -6.57 -9.14
C ASP A 40 -13.46 -6.23 -7.65
N ASN A 41 -13.32 -4.95 -7.26
CA ASN A 41 -13.37 -4.50 -5.87
C ASN A 41 -12.22 -5.04 -5.01
N VAL A 42 -11.10 -5.41 -5.64
CA VAL A 42 -9.88 -5.85 -4.95
C VAL A 42 -8.83 -4.74 -4.98
N CYS A 43 -8.20 -4.50 -3.83
CA CYS A 43 -7.07 -3.60 -3.73
C CYS A 43 -5.80 -4.31 -4.19
N ARG A 44 -5.18 -3.78 -5.24
CA ARG A 44 -3.83 -4.19 -5.63
C ARG A 44 -2.80 -3.33 -4.92
N CYS A 45 -1.95 -3.98 -4.15
CA CYS A 45 -0.95 -3.31 -3.33
C CYS A 45 0.33 -3.00 -4.11
N GLN A 46 0.95 -1.88 -3.74
CA GLN A 46 2.30 -1.52 -4.12
C GLN A 46 3.30 -2.51 -3.49
N PRO A 47 4.50 -2.68 -4.08
CA PRO A 47 5.53 -3.54 -3.52
C PRO A 47 5.83 -3.20 -2.06
N GLY A 48 5.88 -4.23 -1.21
CA GLY A 48 6.13 -4.06 0.21
C GLY A 48 4.89 -3.76 1.06
N TRP A 49 3.71 -3.71 0.46
CA TRP A 49 2.43 -3.59 1.16
C TRP A 49 1.53 -4.80 0.90
N GLN A 50 0.67 -5.10 1.86
CA GLN A 50 -0.23 -6.25 1.86
C GLN A 50 -1.51 -5.94 2.64
N GLY A 51 -2.36 -6.96 2.77
CA GLY A 51 -3.66 -6.86 3.40
C GLY A 51 -4.76 -6.46 2.41
N PRO A 52 -6.03 -6.57 2.82
CA PRO A 52 -7.18 -6.33 1.93
C PRO A 52 -7.29 -4.87 1.48
N LEU A 53 -6.70 -3.93 2.23
CA LEU A 53 -6.73 -2.50 1.95
C LEU A 53 -5.34 -1.90 1.68
N CYS A 54 -4.30 -2.74 1.56
CA CYS A 54 -2.91 -2.30 1.38
C CYS A 54 -2.39 -1.36 2.49
N ASP A 55 -2.89 -1.56 3.71
CA ASP A 55 -2.56 -0.77 4.90
C ASP A 55 -1.55 -1.46 5.82
N GLN A 56 -1.12 -2.67 5.46
CA GLN A 56 -0.14 -3.45 6.22
C GLN A 56 1.17 -3.52 5.44
N CYS A 57 2.30 -3.22 6.08
CA CYS A 57 3.61 -3.44 5.48
C CYS A 57 3.95 -4.94 5.45
N VAL A 58 4.80 -5.32 4.50
CA VAL A 58 5.41 -6.64 4.41
C VAL A 58 6.77 -6.57 5.11
N THR A 59 6.99 -7.47 6.07
CA THR A 59 8.27 -7.57 6.78
C THR A 59 9.39 -8.08 5.87
N SER A 60 10.64 -7.89 6.28
CA SER A 60 11.80 -8.49 5.61
C SER A 60 11.61 -10.00 5.40
N PRO A 61 12.05 -10.55 4.26
CA PRO A 61 12.01 -11.99 4.04
C PRO A 61 12.73 -12.74 5.18
N GLY A 62 12.06 -13.72 5.77
CA GLY A 62 12.60 -14.53 6.88
C GLY A 62 12.36 -13.95 8.28
N CYS A 63 11.70 -12.80 8.42
CA CYS A 63 11.27 -12.28 9.71
C CYS A 63 10.30 -13.26 10.40
N LEU A 64 10.67 -13.77 11.57
CA LEU A 64 9.86 -14.77 12.29
C LEU A 64 8.99 -14.14 13.37
N HIS A 65 9.59 -13.33 14.25
CA HIS A 65 8.92 -12.76 15.42
C HIS A 65 9.06 -11.24 15.49
N GLY A 66 8.80 -10.59 14.36
CA GLY A 66 8.87 -9.13 14.23
C GLY A 66 7.67 -8.52 13.51
N LEU A 67 7.61 -7.20 13.59
CA LEU A 67 6.64 -6.33 12.94
C LEU A 67 7.39 -5.37 12.00
N CYS A 68 6.64 -4.56 11.25
CA CYS A 68 7.21 -3.48 10.45
C CYS A 68 6.39 -2.21 10.66
N GLU A 69 7.06 -1.06 10.54
CA GLU A 69 6.40 0.24 10.36
C GLU A 69 6.51 0.67 8.89
N GLU A 70 7.64 0.33 8.26
CA GLU A 70 7.91 0.50 6.83
C GLU A 70 8.20 -0.85 6.16
N PRO A 71 7.91 -1.00 4.86
CA PRO A 71 8.20 -2.21 4.13
C PRO A 71 9.66 -2.65 4.22
N GLY A 72 9.89 -3.95 4.41
CA GLY A 72 11.24 -4.51 4.49
C GLY A 72 11.95 -4.24 5.82
N GLN A 73 11.21 -3.96 6.89
CA GLN A 73 11.71 -3.98 8.25
C GLN A 73 11.38 -5.32 8.95
N CYS A 74 12.13 -5.62 10.00
CA CYS A 74 11.83 -6.68 10.95
C CYS A 74 12.16 -6.19 12.36
N ILE A 75 11.17 -5.55 13.00
CA ILE A 75 11.27 -4.97 14.34
C ILE A 75 10.86 -6.05 15.34
N CYS A 76 11.80 -6.54 16.13
CA CYS A 76 11.55 -7.69 17.00
C CYS A 76 10.54 -7.37 18.12
N THR A 77 9.64 -8.32 18.32
CA THR A 77 8.71 -8.31 19.46
C THR A 77 9.42 -8.73 20.74
N ASP A 78 8.85 -8.34 21.90
CA ASP A 78 9.44 -8.55 23.21
C ASP A 78 9.83 -10.01 23.48
N GLY A 79 11.12 -10.27 23.56
CA GLY A 79 11.67 -11.62 23.79
C GLY A 79 12.42 -12.21 22.60
N TRP A 80 12.45 -11.52 21.48
CA TRP A 80 13.16 -11.93 20.28
C TRP A 80 14.27 -10.94 19.93
N ASP A 81 15.32 -11.46 19.31
CA ASP A 81 16.51 -10.72 18.87
C ASP A 81 17.05 -11.31 17.56
N GLY A 82 18.03 -10.62 16.97
CA GLY A 82 18.59 -10.94 15.66
C GLY A 82 17.91 -10.17 14.52
N GLU A 83 18.56 -10.10 13.36
CA GLU A 83 18.04 -9.35 12.20
C GLU A 83 16.72 -9.91 11.65
N LEU A 84 16.45 -11.20 11.91
CA LEU A 84 15.22 -11.89 11.51
C LEU A 84 14.29 -12.19 12.70
N CYS A 85 14.63 -11.70 13.89
CA CYS A 85 13.91 -11.97 15.13
C CYS A 85 13.70 -13.47 15.37
N ASP A 86 14.75 -14.26 15.13
CA ASP A 86 14.77 -15.72 15.19
C ASP A 86 15.45 -16.25 16.46
N ARG A 87 16.00 -15.37 17.30
CA ARG A 87 16.66 -15.72 18.56
C ARG A 87 15.78 -15.38 19.76
N ASP A 88 15.41 -16.38 20.55
CA ASP A 88 14.75 -16.18 21.83
C ASP A 88 15.77 -15.70 22.89
N VAL A 89 15.59 -14.49 23.40
CA VAL A 89 16.49 -13.89 24.41
C VAL A 89 16.33 -14.51 25.80
N ARG A 90 15.22 -15.21 26.04
CA ARG A 90 14.91 -15.90 27.30
C ARG A 90 15.27 -17.39 27.25
N ALA A 91 15.70 -17.91 26.11
CA ALA A 91 16.14 -19.31 25.98
C ALA A 91 17.25 -19.65 27.00
N CYS A 92 18.16 -18.71 27.27
CA CYS A 92 19.21 -18.87 28.29
C CYS A 92 18.76 -18.55 29.73
N SER A 93 17.47 -18.27 29.97
CA SER A 93 16.96 -18.11 31.34
C SER A 93 16.73 -19.45 32.05
N SER A 94 16.81 -20.57 31.33
CA SER A 94 16.75 -21.94 31.87
C SER A 94 18.02 -22.74 31.56
N THR A 95 18.49 -23.55 32.51
CA THR A 95 19.71 -24.38 32.42
C THR A 95 19.40 -25.85 32.10
N PRO A 96 20.25 -26.54 31.32
CA PRO A 96 21.48 -26.07 30.67
C PRO A 96 21.20 -25.39 29.31
N CYS A 97 22.03 -24.40 28.96
CA CYS A 97 22.16 -23.91 27.59
C CYS A 97 23.00 -24.87 26.74
#